data_AF-A0A532URT3-F1
#
_entry.id   AF-A0A532URT3-F1
#
_cell.length_a   1.000
_cell.length_b   1.000
_cell.length_c   1.000
_cell.angle_alpha   90.00
_cell.angle_beta   90.00
_cell.angle_gamma   90.00
#
_symmetry.space_group_name_H-M   'P 1'
#
loop_
_entity.id
_entity.type
_entity.pdbx_description
1 polymer ?
#
loop_
_entity_poly.entity_id
_entity_poly.type
_entity_poly.pdbx_seq_one_letter_code
_entity_poly.pdbx_strand_id
1 'polypeptide(L)'
;MNYKTAYGFFDRIRRAIAADDCWTGLSGEVEMDETYIGGKRKGKRGRGAAGKVPVFGMLERAGKVVVEVVPDVKEKTLMGLITKTIEP
;
A
#
# COMPACT_ATOMS: atom_id res chain seq x y z
N MET A 1 -13.32 24.17 -11.73
CA MET A 1 -13.53 22.71 -11.75
C MET A 1 -14.36 22.34 -10.54
N ASN A 2 -15.49 21.64 -10.68
CA ASN A 2 -16.32 21.27 -9.53
C ASN A 2 -15.82 19.96 -8.90
N TYR A 3 -16.20 19.69 -7.64
CA TYR A 3 -15.75 18.50 -6.90
C TYR A 3 -16.10 17.18 -7.61
N LYS A 4 -17.30 17.09 -8.20
CA LYS A 4 -17.76 15.87 -8.90
C LYS A 4 -16.89 15.56 -10.12
N THR A 5 -16.46 16.59 -10.87
CA THR A 5 -15.56 16.45 -12.02
C THR A 5 -14.18 15.99 -11.57
N ALA A 6 -13.61 16.61 -10.53
CA ALA A 6 -12.32 16.19 -9.99
C ALA A 6 -12.37 14.75 -9.45
N TYR A 7 -13.42 14.42 -8.69
CA TYR A 7 -13.65 13.08 -8.16
C TYR A 7 -13.72 12.03 -9.28
N GLY A 8 -14.54 12.29 -10.32
CA GLY A 8 -14.66 11.37 -11.45
C GLY A 8 -13.36 11.19 -12.23
N PHE A 9 -12.54 12.24 -12.35
CA PHE A 9 -11.21 12.14 -12.95
C PHE A 9 -10.29 11.23 -12.15
N PHE A 10 -10.16 11.44 -10.83
CA PHE A 10 -9.32 10.60 -9.98
C PHE A 10 -9.85 9.18 -9.82
N ASP A 11 -11.17 8.97 -9.84
CA ASP A 11 -11.77 7.62 -9.83
C ASP A 11 -11.32 6.80 -11.03
N ARG A 12 -11.29 7.40 -12.23
CA ARG A 12 -10.77 6.72 -13.44
C ARG A 12 -9.31 6.33 -13.31
N ILE A 13 -8.48 7.22 -12.77
CA ILE A 13 -7.06 6.92 -12.52
C ILE A 13 -6.93 5.76 -11.53
N ARG A 14 -7.67 5.78 -10.41
CA ARG A 14 -7.63 4.70 -9.41
C ARG A 14 -8.05 3.36 -10.00
N ARG A 15 -9.09 3.34 -10.85
CA ARG A 15 -9.53 2.12 -11.54
C ARG A 15 -8.47 1.60 -12.51
N ALA A 16 -7.79 2.49 -13.24
CA ALA A 16 -6.70 2.10 -14.13
C ALA A 16 -5.54 1.47 -13.35
N ILE A 17 -5.16 2.08 -12.22
CA ILE A 17 -4.13 1.53 -11.32
C ILE A 17 -4.57 0.17 -10.76
N ALA A 18 -5.84 0.03 -10.33
CA ALA A 18 -6.36 -1.21 -9.76
C ALA A 18 -6.55 -2.34 -10.78
N ALA A 19 -6.65 -2.01 -12.07
CA ALA A 19 -6.77 -2.98 -13.16
C ALA A 19 -5.41 -3.42 -13.72
N ASP A 20 -4.32 -2.78 -13.30
CA ASP A 20 -2.97 -3.25 -13.59
C ASP A 20 -2.70 -4.49 -12.73
N ASP A 21 -2.16 -5.56 -13.33
CA ASP A 21 -1.86 -6.82 -12.66
C ASP A 21 -0.38 -6.92 -12.25
N CYS A 22 0.42 -5.86 -12.43
CA CYS A 22 1.88 -5.87 -12.21
C CYS A 22 2.35 -5.83 -10.74
N TRP A 23 1.62 -6.48 -9.83
CA TRP A 23 1.86 -6.48 -8.37
C TRP A 23 3.01 -7.40 -7.91
N THR A 24 3.77 -7.97 -8.83
CA THR A 24 4.87 -8.89 -8.57
C THR A 24 6.07 -8.57 -9.44
N GLY A 25 7.24 -9.06 -9.06
CA GLY A 25 8.45 -8.87 -9.83
C GLY A 25 9.21 -7.61 -9.43
N LEU A 26 9.23 -7.30 -8.12
CA LEU A 26 10.16 -6.29 -7.60
C LEU A 26 11.55 -6.93 -7.53
N SER A 27 12.56 -6.20 -8.00
CA SER A 27 13.94 -6.67 -8.08
C SER A 27 14.91 -5.64 -7.49
N GLY A 28 16.15 -6.05 -7.24
CA GLY A 28 17.19 -5.14 -6.75
C GLY A 28 16.94 -4.57 -5.35
N GLU A 29 17.20 -3.27 -5.17
CA GLU A 29 16.98 -2.58 -3.89
C GLU A 29 15.50 -2.24 -3.71
N VAL A 30 14.86 -2.90 -2.74
CA VAL A 30 13.45 -2.69 -2.38
C VAL A 30 13.34 -2.04 -1.00
N GLU A 31 12.70 -0.88 -0.94
CA GLU A 31 12.31 -0.21 0.30
C GLU A 31 10.92 -0.68 0.72
N MET A 32 10.72 -0.89 2.03
CA MET A 32 9.45 -1.39 2.57
C MET A 32 9.02 -0.53 3.74
N ASP A 33 7.75 -0.16 3.78
CA ASP A 33 7.18 0.63 4.89
C ASP A 33 5.74 0.23 5.21
N GLU A 34 5.36 0.45 6.48
CA GLU A 34 4.00 0.23 6.99
C GLU A 34 3.29 1.56 7.27
N THR A 35 2.22 1.83 6.52
CA THR A 35 1.39 3.02 6.65
C THR A 35 0.03 2.70 7.28
N TYR A 36 -0.48 3.61 8.11
CA TYR A 36 -1.76 3.43 8.81
C TYR A 36 -2.80 4.45 8.35
N ILE A 37 -3.76 4.01 7.53
CA ILE A 37 -4.79 4.84 6.90
C ILE A 37 -6.07 4.86 7.75
N GLY A 38 -6.64 6.05 7.94
CA GLY A 38 -7.90 6.24 8.66
C GLY A 38 -8.11 7.68 9.09
N GLY A 39 -9.30 7.97 9.63
CA GLY A 39 -9.67 9.29 10.12
C GLY A 39 -8.75 9.80 11.25
N LYS A 40 -8.71 11.13 11.43
CA LYS A 40 -7.95 11.75 12.52
C LYS A 40 -8.54 11.33 13.86
N ARG A 41 -7.71 10.76 14.75
CA ARG A 41 -8.11 10.31 16.09
C ARG A 41 -7.05 10.69 17.13
N LYS A 42 -7.48 10.90 18.37
CA LYS A 42 -6.59 11.04 19.54
C LYS A 42 -6.09 9.65 19.98
N GLY A 43 -4.87 9.58 20.54
CA GLY A 43 -4.26 8.34 21.04
C GLY A 43 -2.94 7.98 20.34
N LYS A 44 -2.55 6.69 20.42
CA LYS A 44 -1.30 6.17 19.85
C LYS A 44 -1.22 6.44 18.34
N ARG A 45 -0.06 6.91 17.88
CA ARG A 45 0.27 7.13 16.47
C ARG A 45 1.09 5.95 15.92
N GLY A 46 1.04 5.76 14.60
CA GLY A 46 1.76 4.67 13.92
C GLY A 46 1.23 3.29 14.31
N ARG A 47 2.15 2.35 14.53
CA ARG A 47 1.83 0.95 14.79
C ARG A 47 0.96 0.71 16.02
N GLY A 48 -0.15 0.02 15.81
CA GLY A 48 -1.17 -0.24 16.83
C GLY A 48 -2.09 0.95 17.10
N ALA A 49 -2.16 1.93 16.19
CA ALA A 49 -3.18 2.97 16.25
C ALA A 49 -4.57 2.37 16.03
N ALA A 50 -5.41 2.44 17.07
CA ALA A 50 -6.73 1.81 17.07
C ALA A 50 -7.68 2.40 16.01
N GLY A 51 -8.29 1.52 15.21
CA GLY A 51 -9.26 1.89 14.17
C GLY A 51 -8.61 2.45 12.90
N LYS A 52 -7.32 2.19 12.69
CA LYS A 52 -6.64 2.44 11.41
C LYS A 52 -6.42 1.13 10.67
N VAL A 53 -6.49 1.21 9.35
CA VAL A 53 -6.18 0.10 8.44
C VAL A 53 -4.68 0.12 8.16
N PRO A 54 -3.93 -0.95 8.50
CA PRO A 54 -2.54 -1.06 8.12
C PRO A 54 -2.42 -1.41 6.63
N VAL A 55 -1.49 -0.73 5.97
CA VAL A 55 -1.18 -0.87 4.56
C VAL A 55 0.33 -1.06 4.47
N PHE A 56 0.76 -2.08 3.74
CA PHE A 56 2.17 -2.38 3.55
C PHE A 56 2.57 -2.02 2.12
N GLY A 57 3.57 -1.14 2.00
CA GLY A 57 4.11 -0.69 0.73
C GLY A 57 5.51 -1.25 0.51
N MET A 58 5.77 -1.74 -0.70
CA MET A 58 7.09 -2.19 -1.16
C MET A 58 7.42 -1.42 -2.45
N LEU A 59 8.56 -0.74 -2.46
CA LEU A 59 9.00 0.15 -3.53
C LEU A 59 10.36 -0.31 -4.04
N GLU A 60 10.42 -0.69 -5.31
CA GLU A 60 11.69 -0.84 -6.02
C GLU A 60 12.26 0.54 -6.32
N ARG A 61 13.55 0.74 -6.05
CA ARG A 61 14.21 2.03 -6.23
C ARG A 61 14.14 2.48 -7.70
N ALA A 62 13.48 3.61 -7.95
CA ALA A 62 13.20 4.13 -9.29
C ALA A 62 12.38 3.17 -10.19
N GLY A 63 11.64 2.24 -9.59
CA GLY A 63 10.87 1.21 -10.27
C GLY A 63 9.41 1.17 -9.83
N LYS A 64 8.90 -0.05 -9.68
CA LYS A 64 7.48 -0.30 -9.35
C LYS A 64 7.21 -0.18 -7.86
N VAL A 65 5.94 0.07 -7.53
CA VAL A 65 5.44 0.07 -6.16
C VAL A 65 4.29 -0.93 -6.02
N VAL A 66 4.35 -1.74 -4.98
CA VAL A 66 3.30 -2.69 -4.61
C VAL A 66 2.75 -2.26 -3.26
N VAL A 67 1.44 -2.11 -3.16
CA VAL A 67 0.77 -1.63 -1.96
C VAL A 67 -0.39 -2.56 -1.62
N GLU A 68 -0.34 -3.16 -0.45
CA GLU A 68 -1.31 -4.17 -0.01
C GLU A 68 -1.92 -3.83 1.33
N VAL A 69 -3.24 -4.03 1.46
CA VAL A 69 -3.94 -3.90 2.73
C VAL A 69 -3.72 -5.17 3.53
N VAL A 70 -3.09 -5.07 4.69
CA VAL A 70 -2.74 -6.24 5.50
C VAL A 70 -3.68 -6.39 6.69
N PRO A 71 -3.98 -7.62 7.15
CA PRO A 71 -4.78 -7.82 8.35
C PRO A 71 -4.03 -7.44 9.64
N ASP A 72 -2.71 -7.65 9.65
CA ASP A 72 -1.82 -7.23 10.73
C ASP A 72 -0.38 -7.03 10.21
N VAL A 73 0.44 -6.35 11.02
CA VAL A 73 1.86 -6.13 10.73
C VAL A 73 2.70 -7.08 11.57
N LYS A 74 2.42 -8.39 11.47
CA LYS A 74 3.27 -9.42 12.08
C LYS A 74 4.24 -9.95 11.05
N GLU A 75 5.37 -10.47 11.54
CA GLU A 75 6.43 -11.04 10.73
C GLU A 75 5.89 -12.07 9.72
N LYS A 76 5.07 -13.03 10.16
CA LYS A 76 4.50 -14.06 9.28
C LYS A 76 3.69 -13.47 8.12
N THR A 77 2.89 -12.44 8.39
CA THR A 77 2.05 -11.77 7.38
C THR A 77 2.92 -11.01 6.38
N LEU A 78 3.88 -10.23 6.89
CA LEU A 78 4.78 -9.44 6.05
C LEU A 78 5.74 -10.30 5.23
N MET A 79 6.38 -11.30 5.85
CA MET A 79 7.31 -12.20 5.16
C MET A 79 6.61 -12.99 4.05
N GLY A 80 5.35 -13.40 4.25
CA GLY A 80 4.57 -14.06 3.21
C GLY A 80 4.23 -13.16 2.02
N LEU A 81 4.06 -11.85 2.26
CA LEU A 81 3.89 -10.86 1.18
C LEU A 81 5.21 -10.59 0.46
N ILE A 82 6.30 -10.38 1.21
CA ILE A 82 7.62 -10.09 0.68
C ILE A 82 8.08 -11.22 -0.27
N THR A 83 7.99 -12.47 0.15
CA THR A 83 8.41 -13.62 -0.66
C THR A 83 7.53 -13.87 -1.87
N LYS A 84 6.28 -13.41 -1.85
CA LYS A 84 5.37 -13.48 -3.01
C LYS A 84 5.68 -12.40 -4.05
N THR A 85 6.17 -11.24 -3.61
CA THR A 85 6.28 -10.04 -4.45
C THR A 85 7.70 -9.83 -5.00
N ILE A 86 8.74 -10.20 -4.26
CA ILE A 86 10.14 -10.04 -4.65
C ILE A 86 10.64 -11.29 -5.37
N GLU A 87 11.37 -11.10 -6.47
CA GLU A 87 12.02 -12.21 -7.20
C GLU A 87 13.21 -12.77 -6.40
N PRO A 88 13.50 -14.09 -6.47
CA PRO A 88 14.61 -14.71 -5.76
C PRO A 88 15.99 -14.13 -6.06
#